data_AF-A0AAT9RAQ3-F1
#
_entry.id   AF-A0AAT9RAQ3-F1
#
_cell.length_a   1.000
_cell.length_b   1.000
_cell.length_c   1.000
_cell.angle_alpha   90.00
_cell.angle_beta   90.00
_cell.angle_gamma   90.00
#
_symmetry.space_group_name_H-M   'P 1'
#
loop_
_entity.id
_entity.type
_entity.pdbx_description
1 polymer ?
#
loop_
_entity_poly.entity_id
_entity_poly.type
_entity_poly.pdbx_seq_one_letter_code
_entity_poly.pdbx_strand_id
1 'polypeptide(L)'
;MVEDANPAGDIYVITDNLSSHNSVSTRTWLEDHSRIKHVFIPVGACWLNLQEGWWRIFRKTALAGRSFGDPGHIIHATDVATGQRNASAPDPGVGMGVELVGCQGGGVFDVVAVAS
;
A
#
# COMPACT_ATOMS: atom_id res chain seq x y z
N MET A 1 -3.70 7.20 -10.85
CA MET A 1 -4.02 7.36 -9.41
C MET A 1 -4.85 6.17 -8.96
N VAL A 2 -4.99 5.93 -7.67
CA VAL A 2 -5.78 4.79 -7.14
C VAL A 2 -7.25 4.88 -7.58
N GLU A 3 -7.78 6.09 -7.78
CA GLU A 3 -9.10 6.31 -8.35
C GLU A 3 -9.27 5.85 -9.80
N ASP A 4 -8.18 5.79 -10.59
CA ASP A 4 -8.24 5.33 -11.98
C ASP A 4 -8.35 3.80 -12.04
N ALA A 5 -7.67 3.10 -11.12
CA ALA A 5 -7.77 1.65 -10.99
C ALA A 5 -9.10 1.21 -10.33
N ASN A 6 -9.71 2.10 -9.53
CA ASN A 6 -10.94 1.87 -8.80
C ASN A 6 -11.98 2.93 -9.23
N PRO A 7 -12.67 2.75 -10.38
CA PRO A 7 -13.43 3.83 -11.02
C PRO A 7 -14.73 4.21 -10.29
N ALA A 8 -15.21 3.40 -9.34
CA ALA A 8 -16.44 3.64 -8.60
C ALA A 8 -16.27 3.35 -7.11
N GLY A 9 -17.18 3.89 -6.29
CA GLY A 9 -17.20 3.68 -4.85
C GLY A 9 -16.22 4.56 -4.06
N ASP A 10 -16.34 4.47 -2.73
CA ASP A 10 -15.37 5.00 -1.79
C ASP A 10 -14.15 4.07 -1.73
N ILE A 11 -12.96 4.63 -1.54
CA ILE A 11 -11.69 3.92 -1.45
C ILE A 11 -11.18 4.05 -0.02
N TYR A 12 -11.10 2.95 0.70
CA TYR A 12 -10.59 2.96 2.06
C TYR A 12 -9.09 2.68 2.08
N VAL A 13 -8.32 3.64 2.61
CA VAL A 13 -6.89 3.51 2.87
C VAL A 13 -6.70 3.20 4.34
N ILE A 14 -6.21 2.01 4.68
CA ILE A 14 -5.99 1.59 6.07
C ILE A 14 -4.48 1.56 6.36
N THR A 15 -3.99 2.41 7.28
CA THR A 15 -2.57 2.48 7.64
C THR A 15 -2.37 2.42 9.16
N ASP A 16 -1.13 2.18 9.60
CA ASP A 16 -0.79 2.40 11.01
C ASP A 16 -0.79 3.91 11.34
N ASN A 17 -0.48 4.25 12.60
CA ASN A 17 -0.55 5.61 13.12
C ASN A 17 0.78 6.39 13.05
N LEU A 18 1.72 5.99 12.17
CA LEU A 18 2.96 6.74 11.98
C LEU A 18 2.67 8.20 11.59
N SER A 19 3.45 9.12 12.14
CA SER A 19 3.17 10.56 12.02
C SER A 19 3.17 11.09 10.59
N SER A 20 3.88 10.42 9.66
CA SER A 20 3.87 10.75 8.23
C SER A 20 2.51 10.55 7.58
N HIS A 21 1.74 9.56 8.03
CA HIS A 21 0.41 9.27 7.49
C HIS A 21 -0.60 10.35 7.89
N ASN A 22 -0.35 11.10 8.96
CA ASN A 22 -1.20 12.21 9.42
C ASN A 22 -0.54 13.59 9.21
N SER A 23 0.37 13.70 8.25
CA SER A 23 1.05 14.96 7.95
C SER A 23 0.07 16.03 7.43
N VAL A 24 0.46 17.32 7.51
CA VAL A 24 -0.32 18.41 6.89
C VAL A 24 -0.49 18.16 5.39
N SER A 25 0.59 17.77 4.70
CA SER A 25 0.56 17.46 3.27
C SER A 25 -0.41 16.34 2.94
N THR A 26 -0.47 15.27 3.74
CA THR A 26 -1.40 14.16 3.52
C THR A 26 -2.85 14.62 3.69
N ARG A 27 -3.14 15.38 4.75
CA ARG A 27 -4.49 15.89 5.00
C ARG A 27 -4.96 16.86 3.92
N THR A 28 -4.11 17.79 3.49
CA THR A 28 -4.43 18.72 2.40
C THR A 28 -4.68 17.98 1.08
N TRP A 29 -3.87 16.97 0.76
CA TRP A 29 -4.11 16.17 -0.45
C TRP A 29 -5.45 15.41 -0.39
N LEU A 30 -5.83 14.86 0.76
CA LEU A 30 -7.11 14.16 0.94
C LEU A 30 -8.33 15.09 0.76
N GLU A 31 -8.20 16.40 0.95
CA GLU A 31 -9.29 17.37 0.70
C GLU A 31 -9.70 17.38 -0.79
N ASP A 32 -8.73 17.20 -1.69
CA ASP A 32 -8.96 17.15 -3.14
C ASP A 32 -9.41 15.75 -3.63
N HIS A 33 -9.32 14.72 -2.80
CA HIS A 33 -9.57 13.31 -3.16
C HIS A 33 -10.69 12.72 -2.30
N SER A 34 -11.89 13.31 -2.39
CA SER A 34 -13.02 13.04 -1.48
C SER A 34 -13.50 11.58 -1.43
N ARG A 35 -13.19 10.75 -2.44
CA ARG A 35 -13.48 9.31 -2.47
C ARG A 35 -12.53 8.51 -1.59
N ILE A 36 -11.35 9.03 -1.29
CA ILE A 36 -10.36 8.36 -0.46
C ILE A 36 -10.67 8.63 1.01
N LYS A 37 -10.95 7.56 1.75
CA LYS A 37 -11.22 7.56 3.20
C LYS A 37 -10.02 6.96 3.91
N HIS A 38 -9.27 7.79 4.62
CA HIS A 38 -8.12 7.33 5.39
C HIS A 38 -8.52 6.88 6.79
N VAL A 39 -8.20 5.63 7.15
CA VAL A 39 -8.51 5.00 8.42
C VAL A 39 -7.22 4.52 9.09
N PHE A 40 -7.06 4.88 10.37
CA PHE A 40 -5.92 4.45 11.17
C PHE A 40 -6.22 3.16 11.93
N ILE A 41 -5.25 2.23 11.93
CA ILE A 41 -5.25 1.07 12.80
C ILE A 41 -5.08 1.56 14.25
N PRO A 42 -5.89 1.07 15.22
CA PRO A 42 -5.75 1.44 16.62
C PRO A 42 -4.36 1.13 17.19
N VAL A 43 -3.92 1.97 18.13
CA VAL A 43 -2.65 1.76 18.86
C VAL A 43 -2.65 0.38 19.49
N GLY A 44 -1.58 -0.39 19.26
CA GLY A 44 -1.42 -1.74 19.81
C GLY A 44 -2.12 -2.84 19.02
N ALA A 45 -2.77 -2.53 17.89
CA ALA A 45 -3.42 -3.52 17.02
C ALA A 45 -2.60 -3.85 15.76
N CYS A 46 -1.26 -3.96 15.87
CA CYS A 46 -0.38 -4.25 14.74
C CYS A 46 -0.72 -5.55 13.99
N TRP A 47 -1.39 -6.51 14.66
CA TRP A 47 -1.87 -7.75 14.04
C TRP A 47 -2.95 -7.54 12.96
N LEU A 48 -3.60 -6.36 12.92
CA LEU A 48 -4.48 -5.95 11.83
C LEU A 48 -3.72 -5.29 10.67
N ASN A 49 -2.43 -5.00 10.82
CA ASN A 49 -1.63 -4.36 9.79
C ASN A 49 -1.27 -5.36 8.68
N LEU A 50 -2.10 -5.35 7.65
CA LEU A 50 -1.94 -6.16 6.46
C LEU A 50 -0.59 -5.94 5.75
N GLN A 51 -0.04 -4.73 5.82
CA GLN A 51 1.27 -4.40 5.27
C GLN A 51 2.39 -5.26 5.88
N GLU A 52 2.35 -5.54 7.19
CA GLU A 52 3.32 -6.43 7.86
C GLU A 52 3.26 -7.87 7.31
N GLY A 53 2.04 -8.36 7.07
CA GLY A 53 1.81 -9.66 6.47
C GLY A 53 2.39 -9.77 5.06
N TRP A 54 2.20 -8.73 4.24
CA TRP A 54 2.81 -8.62 2.92
C TRP A 54 4.33 -8.59 3.00
N TRP A 55 4.92 -7.75 3.86
CA TRP A 55 6.38 -7.65 4.03
C TRP A 55 7.03 -8.99 4.39
N ARG A 56 6.34 -9.81 5.18
CA ARG A 56 6.81 -11.17 5.50
C ARG A 56 6.85 -12.06 4.26
N ILE A 57 5.83 -12.02 3.42
CA ILE A 57 5.77 -12.79 2.16
C ILE A 57 6.84 -12.27 1.19
N PHE A 58 6.85 -10.96 0.93
CA PHE A 58 7.80 -10.30 0.04
C PHE A 58 9.26 -10.63 0.37
N ARG A 59 9.67 -10.48 1.64
CA ARG A 59 11.04 -10.81 2.04
C ARG A 59 11.38 -12.28 1.79
N LYS A 60 10.43 -13.19 2.01
CA LYS A 60 10.63 -14.62 1.81
C LYS A 60 10.70 -15.00 0.34
N THR A 61 9.87 -14.41 -0.52
CA THR A 61 9.72 -14.82 -1.92
C THR A 61 10.62 -14.04 -2.88
N ALA A 62 10.78 -12.74 -2.64
CA ALA A 62 11.48 -11.84 -3.54
C ALA A 62 12.94 -11.61 -3.14
N LEU A 63 13.25 -11.54 -1.84
CA LEU A 63 14.57 -11.11 -1.36
C LEU A 63 15.45 -12.23 -0.80
N ALA A 64 14.86 -13.24 -0.16
CA ALA A 64 15.62 -14.27 0.55
C ALA A 64 16.61 -15.00 -0.38
N GLY A 65 17.88 -15.04 0.03
CA GLY A 65 18.95 -15.73 -0.71
C GLY A 65 19.41 -15.03 -1.99
N ARG A 66 18.97 -13.78 -2.25
CA ARG A 66 19.41 -13.00 -3.41
C ARG A 66 20.40 -11.91 -3.01
N SER A 67 21.30 -11.58 -3.93
CA SER A 67 22.15 -10.38 -3.86
C SER A 67 21.81 -9.46 -5.03
N PHE A 68 21.71 -8.17 -4.77
CA PHE A 68 21.34 -7.16 -5.74
C PHE A 68 22.55 -6.28 -6.04
N GLY A 69 22.89 -6.13 -7.33
CA GLY A 69 24.05 -5.35 -7.76
C GLY A 69 23.79 -3.85 -7.90
N ASP A 70 22.52 -3.46 -8.03
CA ASP A 70 22.08 -2.08 -8.20
C ASP A 70 20.60 -1.93 -7.79
N PRO A 71 20.12 -0.68 -7.56
CA PRO A 71 18.73 -0.43 -7.18
C PRO A 71 17.68 -0.90 -8.18
N GLY A 72 18.00 -0.95 -9.48
CA GLY A 72 17.09 -1.41 -10.53
C GLY A 72 16.69 -2.87 -10.35
N HIS A 73 17.60 -3.72 -9.90
CA HIS A 73 17.24 -5.11 -9.58
C HIS A 73 16.30 -5.23 -8.38
N ILE A 74 16.38 -4.31 -7.40
CA ILE A 74 15.45 -4.28 -6.26
C ILE A 74 14.06 -3.81 -6.72
N ILE A 75 14.01 -2.78 -7.56
CA ILE A 75 12.75 -2.29 -8.16
C ILE A 75 12.08 -3.42 -8.95
N HIS A 76 12.82 -4.08 -9.84
CA HIS A 76 12.29 -5.18 -10.63
C HIS A 76 11.76 -6.35 -9.77
N ALA A 77 12.51 -6.74 -8.73
CA ALA A 77 12.05 -7.78 -7.81
C ALA A 77 10.78 -7.37 -7.05
N THR A 78 10.66 -6.08 -6.73
CA THR A 78 9.48 -5.50 -6.07
C THR A 78 8.27 -5.53 -7.00
N ASP A 79 8.42 -5.11 -8.26
CA ASP A 79 7.35 -5.10 -9.26
C ASP A 79 6.83 -6.51 -9.53
N VAL A 80 7.74 -7.47 -9.75
CA VAL A 80 7.38 -8.87 -10.02
C VAL A 80 6.63 -9.47 -8.83
N ALA A 81 7.13 -9.30 -7.61
CA ALA A 81 6.51 -9.87 -6.43
C ALA A 81 5.13 -9.24 -6.14
N THR A 82 5.02 -7.93 -6.34
CA THR A 82 3.76 -7.18 -6.18
C THR A 82 2.72 -7.64 -7.20
N GLY A 83 3.10 -7.77 -8.48
CA GLY A 83 2.22 -8.27 -9.52
C GLY A 83 1.74 -9.70 -9.26
N GLN A 84 2.64 -10.60 -8.83
CA GLN A 84 2.28 -11.97 -8.44
C GLN A 84 1.30 -12.00 -7.27
N ARG A 85 1.49 -11.14 -6.27
CA ARG A 85 0.59 -11.03 -5.13
C ARG A 85 -0.80 -10.57 -5.57
N ASN A 86 -0.88 -9.51 -6.34
CA ASN A 86 -2.14 -8.95 -6.82
C ASN A 86 -2.91 -9.95 -7.70
N ALA A 87 -2.21 -10.71 -8.56
CA ALA A 87 -2.83 -11.77 -9.37
C ALA A 87 -3.38 -12.95 -8.54
N SER A 88 -2.89 -13.14 -7.32
CA SER A 88 -3.29 -14.23 -6.41
C SER A 88 -4.39 -13.82 -5.41
N ALA A 89 -4.83 -12.56 -5.42
CA ALA A 89 -5.86 -12.06 -4.53
C ALA A 89 -7.26 -12.54 -4.98
N PRO A 90 -8.05 -13.19 -4.12
CA PRO A 90 -9.44 -13.55 -4.44
C PRO A 90 -10.34 -12.31 -4.34
N ASP A 91 -11.00 -11.96 -5.44
CA ASP A 91 -11.98 -10.87 -5.67
C ASP A 91 -11.61 -9.45 -5.14
N PRO A 92 -11.86 -8.36 -5.90
CA PRO A 92 -11.38 -7.01 -5.54
C PRO A 92 -11.91 -6.44 -4.21
N GLY A 93 -13.02 -6.98 -3.69
CA GLY A 93 -13.71 -6.40 -2.53
C GLY A 93 -13.13 -6.76 -1.15
N VAL A 94 -12.30 -7.79 -1.03
CA VAL A 94 -11.71 -8.23 0.27
C VAL A 94 -10.25 -8.73 0.11
N GLY A 95 -9.65 -8.47 -1.06
CA GLY A 95 -8.32 -8.95 -1.43
C GLY A 95 -7.20 -7.99 -1.05
N MET A 96 -6.03 -8.56 -0.72
CA MET A 96 -4.77 -7.81 -0.57
C MET A 96 -4.28 -7.31 -1.94
N GLY A 97 -4.86 -6.23 -2.45
CA GLY A 97 -4.27 -5.43 -3.52
C GLY A 97 -3.19 -4.53 -2.94
N VAL A 98 -1.97 -4.64 -3.46
CA VAL A 98 -0.89 -3.69 -3.18
C VAL A 98 -0.95 -2.61 -4.26
N GLU A 99 -1.43 -1.44 -3.90
CA GLU A 99 -1.41 -0.24 -4.74
C GLU A 99 -0.67 0.88 -4.01
N LEU A 100 0.06 1.69 -4.79
CA LEU A 100 0.77 2.85 -4.26
C LEU A 100 -0.18 4.05 -4.26
N VAL A 101 -0.55 4.52 -3.08
CA VAL A 101 -1.21 5.82 -2.90
C VAL A 101 -0.15 6.83 -2.52
N GLY A 102 0.02 7.87 -3.33
CA GLY A 102 1.05 8.88 -3.14
C GLY A 102 0.51 10.30 -3.26
N CYS A 103 0.88 11.17 -2.34
CA CYS A 103 0.76 12.62 -2.52
C CYS A 103 1.83 13.09 -3.51
N GLN A 104 1.44 13.87 -4.54
CA GLN A 104 2.43 14.56 -5.39
C GLN A 104 3.31 15.47 -4.51
N GLY A 105 4.62 15.21 -4.43
CA GLY A 105 5.56 16.04 -3.67
C GLY A 105 6.56 15.32 -2.74
N GLY A 106 6.68 13.98 -2.79
CA GLY A 106 7.70 13.25 -2.04
C GLY A 106 7.30 12.81 -0.62
N GLY A 107 6.00 12.77 -0.33
CA GLY A 107 5.46 12.19 0.91
C GLY A 107 5.41 10.66 0.86
N VAL A 108 5.65 10.05 2.02
CA VAL A 108 5.78 8.62 2.33
C VAL A 108 4.92 7.67 1.48
N PHE A 109 5.56 6.62 0.97
CA PHE A 109 4.93 5.52 0.24
C PHE A 109 4.30 4.55 1.23
N ASP A 110 2.98 4.41 1.18
CA ASP A 110 2.30 3.34 1.91
C ASP A 110 1.70 2.31 0.97
N VAL A 111 1.88 1.06 1.38
CA VAL A 111 1.17 -0.08 0.81
C VAL A 111 -0.23 -0.04 1.38
N VAL A 112 -1.18 0.33 0.55
CA VAL A 112 -2.58 0.42 0.93
C VAL A 112 -3.29 -0.86 0.55
N ALA A 113 -4.03 -1.45 1.50
CA ALA A 113 -5.09 -2.40 1.18
C ALA A 113 -6.33 -1.60 0.76
N VAL A 114 -6.70 -1.68 -0.52
CA VAL A 114 -7.91 -1.04 -1.07
C VAL A 114 -9.07 -2.01 -0.92
N ALA A 115 -10.14 -1.59 -0.26
CA ALA A 115 -11.43 -2.28 -0.23
C ALA A 115 -12.47 -1.43 -1.00
N SER A 116 -13.15 -2.05 -1.97
CA SER A 116 -14.26 -1.48 -2.75
C SER A 116 -15.60 -2.10 -2.37
#